data_AF-A0A1I0U1A1-F1
#
_entry.id   AF-A0A1I0U1A1-F1
#
_cell.length_a   1.000
_cell.length_b   1.000
_cell.length_c   1.000
_cell.angle_alpha   90.00
_cell.angle_beta   90.00
_cell.angle_gamma   90.00
#
_symmetry.space_group_name_H-M   'P 1'
#
loop_
_entity.id
_entity.type
_entity.pdbx_description
1 polymer ?
#
loop_
_entity_poly.entity_id
_entity_poly.type
_entity_poly.pdbx_seq_one_letter_code
_entity_poly.pdbx_strand_id
1 'polypeptide(L)' 'MNAKRVYRLHVEEGLQIRNRRPKRKVAAKLRNDRKPAVAPNDVWAMDFLSDQFFDGTKIRVLTIVDTFSKISPVIDVRPR' A
#
# COMPACT_ATOMS: atom_id res chain seq x y z
N MET A 1 30.17 -9.41 31.17
CA MET A 1 29.96 -7.99 30.81
C MET A 1 28.92 -7.38 31.75
N ASN A 2 29.21 -6.24 32.38
CA ASN A 2 28.23 -5.56 33.24
C ASN A 2 27.33 -4.65 32.39
N ALA A 3 26.11 -5.11 32.10
CA ALA A 3 25.15 -4.40 31.25
C ALA A 3 24.80 -2.99 31.75
N LYS A 4 24.77 -2.77 33.07
CA LYS A 4 24.46 -1.45 33.67
C LYS A 4 25.57 -0.42 33.44
N ARG A 5 26.83 -0.85 33.50
CA ARG A 5 27.98 0.02 33.25
C ARG A 5 28.04 0.43 31.77
N VAL A 6 27.82 -0.52 30.87
CA VAL A 6 27.82 -0.27 29.42
C VAL A 6 26.69 0.67 29.02
N TYR A 7 25.48 0.47 29.55
CA TYR A 7 24.33 1.35 29.29
C TYR A 7 24.59 2.80 29.74
N ARG A 8 25.16 2.99 30.94
CA ARG A 8 25.50 4.33 31.46
C ARG A 8 26.49 5.07 30.56
N LEU A 9 27.55 4.39 30.13
CA LEU A 9 28.51 4.96 29.19
C LEU A 9 27.86 5.35 27.86
N HIS A 10 26.92 4.55 27.33
CA HIS A 10 26.19 4.92 26.11
C HIS A 10 25.30 6.16 26.28
N VAL A 11 24.77 6.39 27.49
CA VAL A 11 23.97 7.58 27.83
C VAL A 11 24.87 8.81 27.96
N GLU A 12 25.99 8.68 28.68
CA GLU A 12 26.97 9.76 28.91
C GLU A 12 27.64 10.22 27.60
N GLU A 13 27.98 9.28 26.72
CA GLU A 13 28.58 9.54 25.41
C GLU A 13 27.56 9.94 24.33
N GLY A 14 26.26 10.02 24.67
CA GLY A 14 25.22 10.41 23.72
C GLY A 14 25.04 9.45 22.54
N LEU A 15 25.55 8.21 22.63
CA LEU A 15 25.50 7.17 21.59
C LEU A 15 24.12 6.52 21.44
N GLN A 16 23.09 7.11 22.03
CA GLN A 16 21.72 6.65 21.90
C GLN A 16 21.24 6.95 20.49
N ILE A 17 20.90 5.90 19.74
CA ILE A 17 20.19 6.05 18.47
C ILE A 17 18.88 6.77 18.77
N ARG A 18 18.71 7.98 18.25
CA ARG A 18 17.46 8.72 18.36
C ARG A 18 16.36 7.89 17.72
N ASN A 19 15.46 7.34 18.54
CA ASN A 19 14.26 6.67 18.04
C ASN A 19 13.51 7.66 17.14
N ARG A 20 13.47 7.38 15.84
CA ARG A 20 12.62 8.12 14.91
C ARG A 20 11.19 7.98 15.44
N ARG A 21 10.50 9.12 15.60
CA ARG A 21 9.09 9.12 15.98
C ARG A 21 8.35 8.18 15.02
N PRO A 22 7.51 7.25 15.53
CA PRO A 22 6.79 6.34 14.66
C PRO A 22 6.02 7.16 13.63
N LYS A 23 6.17 6.79 12.35
CA LYS A 23 5.49 7.48 11.25
C LYS A 23 4.00 7.42 11.54
N ARG A 24 3.35 8.58 11.69
CA ARG A 24 1.91 8.69 11.96
C ARG A 24 1.16 7.93 10.86
N LYS A 25 0.50 6.82 11.22
CA LYS A 25 -0.41 6.10 10.33
C LYS A 25 -1.72 6.88 10.30
N VAL A 26 -1.93 7.65 9.23
CA VAL A 26 -3.24 8.26 8.97
C VAL A 26 -4.12 7.16 8.40
N ALA A 27 -5.11 6.71 9.17
CA ALA A 27 -6.15 5.86 8.61
C ALA A 27 -6.83 6.63 7.46
N ALA A 28 -7.05 5.97 6.32
CA ALA A 28 -7.85 6.56 5.26
C ALA A 28 -9.21 6.95 5.85
N LYS A 29 -9.69 8.18 5.58
CA LYS A 29 -11.07 8.55 5.93
C LYS A 29 -11.99 7.42 5.49
N LEU A 30 -12.88 6.97 6.38
CA LEU A 30 -13.99 6.11 5.99
C LEU A 30 -14.74 6.84 4.88
N ARG A 31 -14.54 6.37 3.63
CA ARG A 31 -15.46 6.71 2.55
C ARG A 31 -16.78 6.09 2.97
N ASN A 32 -17.89 6.84 2.87
CA ASN A 32 -19.23 6.31 3.12
C ASN A 32 -19.35 4.91 2.50
N ASP A 33 -20.01 4.00 3.21
CA ASP A 33 -20.15 2.61 2.78
C ASP A 33 -20.56 2.57 1.30
N ARG A 34 -19.72 1.89 0.50
CA ARG A 34 -19.94 1.77 -0.94
C ARG A 34 -21.30 1.12 -1.14
N LYS A 35 -22.18 1.74 -1.93
CA LYS A 35 -23.46 1.13 -2.27
C LYS A 35 -23.21 -0.16 -3.04
N PRO A 36 -23.90 -1.27 -2.71
CA PRO A 36 -23.83 -2.48 -3.52
C PRO A 36 -24.46 -2.21 -4.89
N ALA A 37 -23.92 -2.85 -5.95
CA ALA A 37 -24.49 -2.76 -7.29
C ALA A 37 -25.85 -3.47 -7.34
N VAL A 38 -26.85 -2.83 -7.93
CA VAL A 38 -28.20 -3.40 -8.09
C VAL A 38 -28.40 -3.96 -9.51
N ALA A 39 -27.65 -3.45 -10.48
CA ALA A 39 -27.71 -3.85 -11.88
C ALA A 39 -26.30 -4.00 -12.50
N PRO A 40 -26.16 -4.69 -13.65
CA PRO A 40 -24.92 -4.65 -14.43
C PRO A 40 -24.54 -3.22 -14.80
N ASN A 41 -23.24 -2.91 -14.75
CA ASN A 41 -22.69 -1.57 -15.06
C ASN A 41 -23.06 -0.44 -14.08
N ASP A 42 -23.62 -0.77 -12.91
CA ASP A 42 -23.99 0.22 -11.89
C ASP A 42 -22.79 0.66 -11.05
N VAL A 43 -21.92 -0.29 -10.68
CA VAL A 43 -20.71 -0.01 -9.88
C VAL A 43 -19.52 -0.77 -10.44
N TRP A 44 -18.46 -0.04 -10.76
CA TRP A 44 -17.20 -0.60 -11.22
C TRP A 44 -16.13 -0.56 -10.13
N ALA A 45 -15.40 -1.66 -9.99
CA ALA A 45 -14.18 -1.72 -9.22
C ALA A 45 -13.00 -1.50 -10.16
N MET A 46 -12.19 -0.49 -9.86
CA MET A 46 -10.95 -0.23 -10.58
C MET A 46 -9.76 -0.51 -9.68
N ASP A 47 -8.76 -1.21 -10.20
CA ASP A 47 -7.51 -1.49 -9.50
C ASP A 47 -6.31 -1.38 -10.44
N PHE A 48 -5.12 -1.14 -9.87
CA PHE A 48 -3.86 -1.13 -10.57
C PHE A 48 -3.01 -2.32 -10.14
N LEU A 49 -2.82 -3.28 -11.04
CA LEU A 49 -1.85 -4.35 -10.88
C LEU A 49 -0.47 -3.84 -11.33
N SER A 50 0.57 -4.22 -10.61
CA SER A 50 1.96 -3.95 -10.99
C SER A 50 2.66 -5.25 -11.25
N ASP A 51 3.34 -5.34 -12.40
CA ASP A 51 4.12 -6.52 -12.77
C ASP A 51 5.47 -6.09 -13.38
N GLN A 52 6.42 -7.02 -13.41
CA GLN A 52 7.76 -6.80 -13.93
C GLN A 52 8.18 -7.97 -14.82
N PHE A 53 8.56 -7.65 -16.05
CA PHE A 53 9.11 -8.62 -16.98
C PHE A 53 10.55 -9.02 -16.59
N PHE A 54 11.02 -10.14 -17.15
CA PHE A 54 12.36 -10.69 -16.88
C PHE A 54 13.50 -9.74 -17.25
N ASP A 55 13.27 -8.81 -18.18
CA ASP A 55 14.20 -7.76 -18.63
C ASP A 55 14.24 -6.54 -17.67
N GLY A 56 13.44 -6.55 -16.61
CA GLY A 56 13.33 -5.47 -15.64
C GLY A 56 12.31 -4.39 -16.00
N THR A 57 11.69 -4.45 -17.18
CA THR A 57 10.64 -3.54 -17.61
C THR A 57 9.43 -3.66 -16.68
N LYS A 58 9.00 -2.54 -16.11
CA LYS A 58 7.85 -2.49 -15.20
C LYS A 58 6.61 -2.09 -15.96
N ILE A 59 5.54 -2.86 -15.80
CA ILE A 59 4.22 -2.53 -16.33
C ILE A 59 3.24 -2.23 -15.21
N ARG A 60 2.27 -1.38 -15.51
CA ARG A 60 1.08 -1.20 -14.68
C ARG A 60 -0.13 -1.52 -15.52
N VAL A 61 -0.98 -2.39 -14.98
CA VAL A 61 -2.22 -2.80 -15.61
C VAL A 61 -3.39 -2.20 -14.83
N LEU A 62 -4.21 -1.41 -15.51
CA LEU A 62 -5.49 -0.95 -14.99
C LEU A 62 -6.55 -2.00 -15.30
N THR A 63 -7.15 -2.56 -14.26
CA THR A 63 -8.27 -3.49 -14.38
C THR A 63 -9.57 -2.81 -13.95
N ILE A 64 -10.58 -2.85 -14.81
CA ILE A 64 -11.94 -2.38 -14.50
C ILE A 64 -12.86 -3.60 -14.48
N VAL A 65 -13.48 -3.87 -13.34
CA VAL A 65 -14.37 -5.01 -13.13
C VAL A 65 -15.75 -4.52 -12.74
N ASP A 66 -16.78 -5.03 -13.42
CA ASP A 66 -18.16 -4.79 -13.02
C ASP A 66 -18.47 -5.60 -11.75
N THR A 67 -18.86 -4.91 -10.67
CA THR A 67 -19.03 -5.56 -9.36
C THR A 67 -20.24 -6.47 -9.30
N PHE A 68 -21.22 -6.28 -10.19
CA PHE A 68 -22.41 -7.12 -10.31
C PHE A 68 -22.13 -8.39 -11.13
N SER A 69 -21.71 -8.25 -12.39
CA SER A 69 -21.46 -9.40 -13.28
C SER A 69 -20.14 -10.14 -13.03
N LYS A 70 -19.20 -9.54 -12.28
CA LYS A 70 -17.83 -10.03 -12.07
C LYS A 70 -17.02 -10.19 -13.36
N ILE A 71 -17.46 -9.58 -14.44
CA ILE A 71 -16.75 -9.55 -15.72
C ILE A 71 -15.84 -8.32 -15.75
N SER A 72 -14.65 -8.47 -16.32
CA SER A 72 -13.72 -7.37 -16.55
C SER A 72 -13.91 -6.82 -17.96
N PRO A 73 -14.68 -5.74 -18.17
CA PRO A 73 -14.87 -5.16 -19.50
C PRO A 73 -13.58 -4.55 -20.08
N VAL A 74 -12.67 -4.05 -19.24
CA VAL A 74 -11.48 -3.32 -19.70
C VAL A 74 -10.25 -3.73 -18.91
N ILE A 75 -9.18 -4.04 -19.65
CA ILE A 75 -7.82 -4.23 -19.14
C ILE A 75 -6.91 -3.34 -20.00
N ASP A 76 -6.31 -2.32 -19.39
CA ASP A 76 -5.36 -1.41 -20.06
C ASP A 76 -3.96 -1.62 -19.48
N VAL A 77 -2.99 -1.95 -20.33
CA VAL A 77 -1.61 -2.19 -19.93
C VAL A 77 -0.77 -1.00 -20.36
N ARG A 78 -0.15 -0.32 -19.40
CA ARG A 78 0.77 0.79 -19.69
C ARG A 78 2.19 0.47 -19.22
N PRO A 79 3.19 0.64 -20.10
CA PRO A 79 4.58 0.66 -19.65
C PRO A 79 4.78 1.86 -18.73
N ARG A 80 5.63 1.68 -17.70
CA ARG A 80 5.94 2.74 -16.76
C ARG A 80 7.02 3.68 -17.28
#